data_AF-A0A8S9DRW3-F1
#
_entry.id   AF-A0A8S9DRW3-F1
#
_cell.length_a   1.000
_cell.length_b   1.000
_cell.length_c   1.000
_cell.angle_alpha   90.00
_cell.angle_beta   90.00
_cell.angle_gamma   90.00
#
_symmetry.space_group_name_H-M   'P 1'
#
loop_
_entity.id
_entity.type
_entity.pdbx_description
1 polymer ?
#
loop_
_entity_poly.entity_id
_entity_poly.type
_entity_poly.pdbx_seq_one_letter_code
_entity_poly.pdbx_strand_id
1 'polypeptide(L)'
;MIRIDFANPRLIKTILFLQFLPLLLFPPSTFKLTSQAWWLPAILVILAIVGVIQVFRKSAAAWPLMLTSFAQGFNIISRLLMLMPQSTQGTTDGSLFNGQYFVFTVIAMAASAFILWYVEKPEVKQQLMR
;
A
#
# COMPACT_ATOMS: atom_id res chain seq x y z
N MET A 1 -19.10 -19.27 -14.87
CA MET A 1 -17.87 -18.48 -15.12
C MET A 1 -18.16 -17.02 -14.86
N ILE A 2 -17.69 -16.45 -13.76
CA ILE A 2 -17.83 -15.01 -13.51
C ILE A 2 -16.73 -14.31 -14.33
N ARG A 3 -17.11 -13.64 -15.42
CA ARG A 3 -16.19 -12.79 -16.19
C ARG A 3 -16.02 -11.48 -15.43
N ILE A 4 -15.00 -11.41 -14.58
CA ILE A 4 -14.63 -10.14 -13.93
C ILE A 4 -13.97 -9.28 -15.00
N ASP A 5 -14.61 -8.18 -15.36
CA ASP A 5 -14.02 -7.19 -16.27
C ASP A 5 -13.03 -6.31 -15.48
N PHE A 6 -11.75 -6.67 -15.57
CA PHE A 6 -10.66 -5.94 -14.93
C PHE A 6 -10.45 -4.54 -15.53
N ALA A 7 -11.01 -4.23 -16.70
CA ALA A 7 -10.91 -2.89 -17.30
C ALA A 7 -12.06 -1.95 -16.90
N ASN A 8 -12.96 -2.38 -16.01
CA ASN A 8 -14.10 -1.56 -15.61
C ASN A 8 -13.62 -0.26 -14.90
N PRO A 9 -13.96 0.94 -15.42
CA PRO A 9 -13.54 2.22 -14.82
C PRO A 9 -13.96 2.39 -13.37
N ARG A 10 -15.11 1.82 -12.97
CA ARG A 10 -15.57 1.88 -11.57
C ARG A 10 -14.65 1.07 -10.66
N LEU A 11 -14.30 -0.14 -11.08
CA LEU A 11 -13.44 -1.05 -10.32
C LEU A 11 -12.03 -0.48 -10.17
N ILE A 12 -11.48 0.11 -11.22
CA ILE A 12 -10.18 0.81 -11.18
C ILE A 12 -10.20 1.96 -10.17
N LYS A 13 -11.23 2.81 -10.21
CA LYS A 13 -11.37 3.93 -9.26
C LYS A 13 -11.49 3.44 -7.82
N THR A 14 -12.26 2.38 -7.58
CA THR A 14 -12.40 1.77 -6.26
C THR A 14 -11.05 1.26 -5.75
N ILE A 15 -10.27 0.57 -6.58
CA ILE A 15 -8.96 0.03 -6.20
C ILE A 15 -7.96 1.16 -5.93
N LEU A 16 -7.93 2.20 -6.77
CA LEU A 16 -7.08 3.37 -6.55
C LEU A 16 -7.43 4.12 -5.25
N PHE A 17 -8.70 4.09 -4.82
CA PHE A 17 -9.09 4.63 -3.52
C PHE A 17 -8.72 3.68 -2.37
N LEU A 18 -8.86 2.38 -2.58
CA LEU A 18 -8.55 1.35 -1.58
C LEU A 18 -7.03 1.26 -1.30
N GLN A 19 -6.18 1.75 -2.19
CA GLN A 19 -4.72 1.69 -2.05
C GLN A 19 -4.14 2.47 -0.87
N PHE A 20 -4.89 3.42 -0.31
CA PHE A 20 -4.49 4.15 0.89
C PHE A 20 -4.65 3.29 2.14
N LEU A 21 -5.54 2.31 2.11
CA LEU A 21 -5.83 1.43 3.23
C LEU A 21 -4.59 0.63 3.65
N PRO A 22 -3.90 -0.14 2.77
CA PRO A 22 -2.69 -0.86 3.17
C PRO A 22 -1.52 0.06 3.51
N LEU A 23 -1.50 1.30 3.01
CA LEU A 23 -0.48 2.28 3.35
C LEU A 23 -0.69 2.86 4.76
N LEU A 24 -1.93 2.93 5.25
CA LEU A 24 -2.26 3.50 6.56
C LEU A 24 -2.54 2.46 7.65
N LEU A 25 -2.63 1.18 7.28
CA LEU A 25 -2.96 0.08 8.19
C LEU A 25 -1.78 -0.24 9.13
N PHE A 26 -1.64 0.55 10.18
CA PHE A 26 -0.68 0.37 11.27
C PHE A 26 -1.40 0.33 12.62
N PRO A 27 -0.86 -0.38 13.63
CA PRO A 27 -1.42 -0.32 14.96
C PRO A 27 -1.34 1.10 15.53
N PRO A 28 -2.33 1.55 16.33
CA PRO A 28 -2.38 2.91 16.89
C PRO A 28 -1.11 3.31 17.68
N SER A 29 -0.41 2.33 18.25
CA SER A 29 0.85 2.53 18.97
C SER A 29 1.98 3.07 18.09
N THR A 30 1.94 2.83 16.78
CA THR A 30 2.95 3.29 15.80
C THR A 30 2.82 4.77 15.46
N PHE A 31 1.64 5.37 15.66
CA PHE A 31 1.35 6.79 15.39
C PHE A 31 1.73 7.74 16.52
N LYS A 32 2.43 7.26 17.56
CA LYS A 32 2.94 8.14 18.62
C LYS A 32 4.03 9.05 18.05
N LEU A 33 4.00 10.33 18.42
CA LEU A 33 5.01 11.34 18.03
C LEU A 33 6.44 10.98 18.47
N THR A 34 6.59 10.06 19.42
CA THR A 34 7.87 9.51 19.88
C THR A 34 8.45 8.43 18.97
N SER A 35 7.66 7.90 18.03
CA SER A 35 8.07 6.88 17.08
C SER A 35 8.51 7.54 15.77
N GLN A 36 9.65 7.15 15.20
CA GLN A 36 10.07 7.59 13.86
C GLN A 36 9.49 6.70 12.75
N ALA A 37 8.50 5.85 13.04
CA ALA A 37 7.96 4.91 12.05
C ALA A 37 6.87 5.51 11.13
N TRP A 38 6.28 6.65 11.48
CA TRP A 38 5.09 7.20 10.80
C TRP A 38 5.38 8.03 9.54
N TRP A 39 6.59 8.59 9.41
CA TRP A 39 6.93 9.46 8.27
C TRP A 39 6.94 8.69 6.95
N LEU A 40 7.36 7.42 6.98
CA LEU A 40 7.48 6.61 5.79
C LEU A 40 6.11 6.31 5.17
N PRO A 41 5.13 5.75 5.91
CA PRO A 41 3.74 5.63 5.45
C PRO A 41 3.17 6.94 4.92
N ALA A 42 3.42 8.06 5.60
CA ALA A 42 2.93 9.37 5.18
C ALA A 42 3.47 9.78 3.81
N ILE A 43 4.77 9.63 3.56
CA ILE A 43 5.37 9.92 2.25
C ILE A 43 4.78 9.00 1.16
N LEU A 44 4.63 7.70 1.44
CA LEU A 44 4.07 6.76 0.46
C LEU A 44 2.62 7.10 0.11
N VAL A 45 1.82 7.53 1.10
CA VAL A 45 0.45 8.03 0.86
C VAL A 45 0.48 9.27 -0.01
N ILE A 46 1.36 10.24 0.24
CA ILE A 46 1.49 11.45 -0.59
C ILE A 46 1.83 11.08 -2.03
N LEU A 47 2.82 10.20 -2.25
CA LEU A 47 3.20 9.75 -3.59
C LEU A 47 2.03 9.04 -4.30
N ALA A 48 1.30 8.19 -3.58
CA ALA A 48 0.12 7.50 -4.08
C ALA A 48 -1.01 8.49 -4.43
N ILE A 49 -1.23 9.54 -3.62
CA ILE A 49 -2.20 10.62 -3.90
C ILE A 49 -1.81 11.37 -5.17
N VAL A 50 -0.54 11.77 -5.30
CA VAL A 50 -0.04 12.47 -6.50
C VAL A 50 -0.23 11.61 -7.75
N GLY A 51 0.10 10.31 -7.66
CA GLY A 51 -0.16 9.36 -8.74
C GLY A 51 -1.64 9.31 -9.13
N VAL A 52 -2.52 9.17 -8.13
CA VAL A 52 -3.98 9.09 -8.35
C VAL A 52 -4.56 10.37 -8.96
N ILE A 53 -4.20 11.55 -8.43
CA ILE A 53 -4.66 12.83 -8.98
C ILE A 53 -4.28 12.96 -10.45
N GLN A 54 -3.07 12.55 -10.81
CA GLN A 54 -2.57 12.68 -12.19
C GLN A 54 -3.20 11.65 -13.12
N VAL A 55 -3.53 10.46 -12.63
CA VAL A 55 -4.36 9.48 -13.33
C VAL A 55 -5.77 10.06 -13.59
N PHE A 56 -6.39 10.70 -12.60
CA PHE A 56 -7.70 11.33 -12.77
C PHE A 56 -7.68 12.52 -13.73
N ARG A 57 -6.54 13.18 -13.89
CA ARG A 57 -6.33 14.24 -14.88
C ARG A 57 -6.11 13.73 -16.31
N LYS A 58 -6.22 12.40 -16.54
CA LYS A 58 -6.05 11.76 -17.86
C LYS A 58 -4.73 12.12 -18.52
N SER A 59 -3.65 12.15 -17.74
CA SER A 59 -2.32 12.35 -18.31
C SER A 59 -1.91 11.10 -19.10
N ALA A 60 -1.54 11.27 -20.36
CA ALA A 60 -0.99 10.17 -21.20
C ALA A 60 0.39 9.68 -20.73
N ALA A 61 0.98 10.33 -19.73
CA ALA A 61 2.28 9.99 -19.22
C ALA A 61 2.20 8.77 -18.28
N ALA A 62 3.18 7.86 -18.38
CA ALA A 62 3.19 6.62 -17.60
C ALA A 62 3.64 6.78 -16.13
N TRP A 63 4.27 7.90 -15.78
CA TRP A 63 4.84 8.14 -14.44
C TRP A 63 3.84 8.10 -13.26
N PRO A 64 2.54 8.49 -13.40
CA PRO A 64 1.60 8.40 -12.29
C PRO A 64 1.33 6.96 -11.83
N LEU A 65 1.33 6.03 -12.79
CA LEU A 65 1.20 4.60 -12.52
C LEU A 65 2.48 4.04 -11.89
N MET A 66 3.65 4.54 -12.30
CA MET A 66 4.92 4.18 -11.67
C MET A 66 4.98 4.64 -10.22
N LEU A 67 4.53 5.87 -9.91
CA LEU A 67 4.46 6.36 -8.52
C LEU A 67 3.55 5.51 -7.65
N THR A 68 2.40 5.13 -8.18
CA THR A 68 1.43 4.30 -7.48
C THR A 68 2.02 2.90 -7.20
N SER A 69 2.65 2.29 -8.21
CA SER A 69 3.28 0.98 -8.09
C SER A 69 4.49 1.01 -7.14
N PHE A 70 5.29 2.07 -7.22
CA PHE A 70 6.41 2.32 -6.32
C PHE A 70 5.94 2.45 -4.87
N ALA A 71 4.89 3.23 -4.60
CA ALA A 71 4.36 3.40 -3.25
C ALA A 71 3.92 2.06 -2.63
N GLN A 72 3.28 1.19 -3.41
CA GLN A 72 2.88 -0.15 -2.94
C GLN A 72 4.07 -1.09 -2.76
N GLY A 73 5.00 -1.12 -3.71
CA GLY A 73 6.21 -1.95 -3.61
C GLY A 73 7.07 -1.56 -2.42
N PHE A 74 7.26 -0.26 -2.19
CA PHE A 74 8.04 0.25 -1.07
C PHE A 74 7.35 -0.02 0.28
N ASN A 75 6.03 0.05 0.34
CA ASN A 75 5.26 -0.34 1.54
C ASN A 75 5.47 -1.82 1.90
N ILE A 76 5.54 -2.72 0.91
CA ILE A 76 5.78 -4.15 1.16
C ILE A 76 7.20 -4.36 1.69
N ILE A 77 8.20 -3.77 1.04
CA ILE A 77 9.61 -3.92 1.44
C ILE A 77 9.82 -3.35 2.85
N SER A 78 9.32 -2.15 3.14
CA SER A 78 9.47 -1.54 4.45
C SER A 78 8.82 -2.36 5.56
N ARG A 79 7.63 -2.91 5.31
CA ARG A 79 6.94 -3.80 6.24
C ARG A 79 7.70 -5.10 6.47
N LEU A 80 8.27 -5.70 5.42
CA LEU A 80 9.13 -6.87 5.56
C LEU A 80 10.35 -6.59 6.45
N LEU A 81 11.01 -5.44 6.24
CA LEU A 81 12.17 -5.02 7.04
C LEU A 81 11.78 -4.74 8.51
N MET A 82 10.59 -4.21 8.75
CA MET A 82 10.11 -3.87 10.09
C MET A 82 9.42 -5.03 10.82
N LEU A 83 8.99 -6.07 10.10
CA LEU A 83 8.18 -7.17 10.63
C LEU A 83 8.85 -7.85 11.82
N MET A 84 10.11 -8.29 11.64
CA MET A 84 10.87 -8.97 12.68
C MET A 84 11.15 -8.06 13.90
N PRO A 85 11.79 -6.88 13.75
CA PRO A 85 12.16 -6.05 14.91
C PRO A 85 10.97 -5.49 15.69
N GLN A 86 9.80 -5.31 15.05
CA GLN A 86 8.59 -4.82 15.74
C GLN A 86 7.70 -5.96 16.28
N SER A 87 7.85 -7.19 15.77
CA SER A 87 7.13 -8.36 16.27
C SER A 87 7.67 -8.87 17.60
N THR A 88 8.96 -8.62 17.90
CA THR A 88 9.60 -8.98 19.17
C THR A 88 9.83 -7.72 20.00
N GLN A 89 8.92 -7.41 20.92
CA GLN A 89 9.17 -6.34 21.90
C GLN A 89 10.03 -6.94 23.01
N GLY A 90 11.29 -6.51 23.10
CA GLY A 90 12.19 -6.91 24.17
C GLY A 90 11.73 -6.28 25.49
N THR A 91 11.06 -7.05 26.34
CA THR A 91 10.81 -6.70 27.73
C THR A 91 11.79 -7.42 28.65
N THR A 92 12.12 -6.81 29.78
CA THR A 92 13.11 -7.27 30.78
C THR A 92 12.91 -8.71 31.26
N ASP A 93 11.70 -9.27 31.14
CA ASP A 93 11.32 -10.61 31.60
C ASP A 93 10.98 -11.62 30.46
N GLY A 94 11.27 -11.28 29.20
CA GLY A 94 11.04 -12.18 28.06
C GLY A 94 10.52 -11.47 26.81
N SER A 95 10.72 -12.10 25.64
CA SER A 95 10.24 -11.59 24.35
C SER A 95 8.73 -11.81 24.22
N LEU A 96 7.94 -10.74 24.32
CA LEU A 96 6.51 -10.81 24.04
C LEU A 96 6.29 -10.66 22.53
N PHE A 97 5.80 -11.72 21.90
CA PHE A 97 5.44 -11.71 20.49
C PHE A 97 4.19 -10.85 20.27
N ASN A 98 4.33 -9.75 19.52
CA ASN A 98 3.22 -8.89 19.15
C ASN A 98 2.49 -9.45 17.92
N GLY A 99 1.65 -10.46 18.16
CA GLY A 99 0.85 -11.10 17.11
C GLY A 99 -0.11 -10.14 16.40
N GLN A 100 -0.57 -9.08 17.07
CA GLN A 100 -1.44 -8.07 16.45
C GLN A 100 -0.68 -7.29 15.37
N TYR A 101 0.52 -6.78 15.66
CA TYR A 101 1.36 -6.08 14.68
C TYR A 101 1.65 -6.98 13.47
N PHE A 102 1.94 -8.25 13.72
CA PHE A 102 2.19 -9.23 12.66
C PHE A 102 0.99 -9.38 11.73
N VAL A 103 -0.22 -9.61 12.27
CA VAL A 103 -1.44 -9.78 11.46
C VAL A 103 -1.77 -8.55 10.64
N PHE A 104 -1.75 -7.34 11.23
CA PHE A 104 -1.96 -6.10 10.48
C PHE A 104 -0.93 -5.93 9.36
N THR A 105 0.33 -6.23 9.64
CA THR A 105 1.41 -6.09 8.65
C THR A 105 1.24 -7.05 7.48
N VAL A 106 0.90 -8.31 7.75
CA VAL A 106 0.65 -9.32 6.70
C VAL A 106 -0.55 -8.94 5.85
N ILE A 107 -1.66 -8.51 6.45
CA ILE A 107 -2.86 -8.07 5.72
C ILE A 107 -2.55 -6.87 4.82
N ALA A 108 -1.84 -5.88 5.35
CA ALA A 108 -1.43 -4.72 4.57
C ALA A 108 -0.53 -5.09 3.39
N MET A 109 0.44 -5.98 3.61
CA MET A 109 1.32 -6.46 2.54
C MET A 109 0.55 -7.21 1.46
N ALA A 110 -0.36 -8.11 1.85
CA ALA A 110 -1.20 -8.85 0.90
C ALA A 110 -2.09 -7.90 0.07
N ALA A 111 -2.67 -6.89 0.71
CA ALA A 111 -3.46 -5.87 0.03
C ALA A 111 -2.59 -5.01 -0.91
N SER A 112 -1.40 -4.57 -0.49
CA SER A 112 -0.47 -3.86 -1.38
C SER A 112 -0.03 -4.71 -2.57
N ALA A 113 0.24 -6.00 -2.36
CA ALA A 113 0.63 -6.93 -3.43
C ALA A 113 -0.51 -7.14 -4.43
N PHE A 114 -1.75 -7.26 -3.95
CA PHE A 114 -2.95 -7.35 -4.80
C PHE A 114 -3.11 -6.11 -5.67
N ILE A 115 -2.92 -4.92 -5.10
CA ILE A 115 -3.04 -3.65 -5.83
C ILE A 115 -1.94 -3.52 -6.88
N LEU A 116 -0.70 -3.85 -6.53
CA LEU A 116 0.42 -3.85 -7.47
C LEU A 116 0.13 -4.79 -8.66
N TRP A 117 -0.26 -6.04 -8.35
CA TRP A 117 -0.64 -7.01 -9.38
C TRP A 117 -1.78 -6.51 -10.28
N TYR A 118 -2.80 -5.87 -9.69
CA TYR A 118 -3.94 -5.35 -10.44
C TYR A 118 -3.56 -4.17 -11.35
N VAL A 119 -2.83 -3.18 -10.82
CA VAL A 119 -2.42 -1.97 -11.57
C VAL A 119 -1.43 -2.31 -12.69
N GLU A 120 -0.65 -3.39 -12.54
CA GLU A 120 0.31 -3.79 -13.56
C GLU A 120 -0.29 -4.51 -14.77
N LYS A 121 -1.55 -4.95 -14.70
CA LYS A 121 -2.24 -5.63 -15.80
C LYS A 121 -2.32 -4.74 -17.05
N PRO A 122 -2.06 -5.30 -18.25
CA PRO A 122 -2.05 -4.52 -19.49
C PRO A 122 -3.41 -3.89 -19.79
N GLU A 123 -4.52 -4.57 -19.47
CA GLU A 123 -5.88 -4.04 -19.70
C GLU A 123 -6.15 -2.82 -18.82
N VAL A 124 -5.70 -2.85 -17.57
CA VAL A 124 -5.83 -1.75 -16.60
C VAL A 124 -4.95 -0.58 -17.01
N LYS A 125 -3.69 -0.83 -17.39
CA LYS A 125 -2.76 0.20 -17.88
C LYS A 125 -3.31 0.92 -19.11
N GLN A 126 -3.83 0.18 -20.09
CA GLN A 126 -4.43 0.76 -21.28
C GLN A 126 -5.66 1.61 -20.95
N GLN A 127 -6.50 1.16 -20.03
CA GLN A 127 -7.68 1.92 -19.60
C GLN A 127 -7.32 3.19 -18.83
N LEU A 128 -6.23 3.17 -18.06
CA LEU A 128 -5.74 4.31 -17.28
C LEU A 128 -5.00 5.36 -18.12
N MET A 129 -4.45 4.98 -19.26
CA MET A 129 -3.76 5.88 -20.20
C MET A 129 -4.67 6.46 -21.31
N ARG A 130 -5.95 6.07 -21.35
CA ARG A 130 -6.98 6.59 -22.27
C ARG A 130 -7.68 7.83 -21.69
#